data_AF-A0A355ZZ11-F1
#
_entry.id   AF-A0A355ZZ11-F1
#
_cell.length_a   1.000
_cell.length_b   1.000
_cell.length_c   1.000
_cell.angle_alpha   90.00
_cell.angle_beta   90.00
_cell.angle_gamma   90.00
#
_symmetry.space_group_name_H-M   'P 1'
#
loop_
_entity.id
_entity.type
_entity.pdbx_description
1 polymer ?
#
loop_
_entity_poly.entity_id
_entity_poly.type
_entity_poly.pdbx_seq_one_letter_code
_entity_poly.pdbx_strand_id
1 'polypeptide(L)'
;MNVKRLAALCLGLLCTVTLAVAADPVGRHYDASGRYIGKTDATGRHYDASGRYIGKTDSNGRRYDSSGRYVGRETTDGRNYDKSGRYTGRVNSNGREYDRSGHYIGRSDANGRRYDRSGRYTGRTDFAH
;
A
#
# COMPACT_ATOMS: atom_id res chain seq x y z
N MET A 1 26.88 -14.52 -2.04
CA MET A 1 27.21 -13.35 -1.19
C MET A 1 26.01 -13.02 -0.31
N ASN A 2 26.18 -13.30 0.98
CA ASN A 2 25.23 -12.98 2.03
C ASN A 2 25.26 -11.47 2.32
N VAL A 3 24.10 -10.80 2.29
CA VAL A 3 23.85 -9.68 3.20
C VAL A 3 22.41 -9.81 3.71
N LYS A 4 22.31 -10.42 4.88
CA LYS A 4 21.18 -10.32 5.81
C LYS A 4 20.97 -8.84 6.17
N ARG A 5 19.76 -8.50 6.68
CA ARG A 5 19.37 -7.26 7.40
C ARG A 5 18.69 -6.23 6.46
N LEU A 6 17.52 -5.66 6.72
CA LEU A 6 16.78 -5.47 7.97
C LEU A 6 15.28 -5.74 7.76
N ALA A 7 14.70 -6.41 8.75
CA ALA A 7 13.28 -6.54 8.97
C ALA A 7 12.57 -5.18 9.01
N ALA A 8 11.51 -5.04 8.22
CA ALA A 8 10.36 -4.23 8.58
C ALA A 8 9.17 -5.17 8.57
N LEU A 9 8.62 -5.43 9.76
CA LEU A 9 7.43 -6.25 9.98
C LEU A 9 6.25 -5.69 9.15
N CYS A 10 6.07 -6.18 7.93
CA CYS A 10 4.77 -6.15 7.26
C CYS A 10 4.03 -7.41 7.69
N LEU A 11 3.58 -7.41 8.95
CA LEU A 11 2.83 -8.53 9.51
C LEU A 11 1.44 -8.56 8.90
N GLY A 12 1.30 -9.38 7.87
CA GLY A 12 0.05 -10.06 7.56
C GLY A 12 -1.00 -9.23 6.84
N LEU A 13 -0.69 -8.69 5.66
CA LEU A 13 -1.74 -8.50 4.65
C LEU A 13 -1.18 -8.56 3.23
N LEU A 14 -1.14 -9.79 2.75
CA LEU A 14 -1.07 -10.24 1.37
C LEU A 14 -1.05 -9.15 0.28
N CYS A 15 0.13 -8.61 -0.03
CA CYS A 15 0.35 -7.93 -1.32
C CYS A 15 1.82 -8.07 -1.70
N THR A 16 2.17 -9.19 -2.34
CA THR A 16 3.47 -9.44 -2.96
C THR A 16 3.63 -8.68 -4.28
N VAL A 17 3.25 -7.40 -4.30
CA VAL A 17 3.52 -6.48 -5.41
C VAL A 17 3.92 -5.14 -4.78
N THR A 18 5.23 -4.98 -4.70
CA THR A 18 5.99 -3.74 -4.91
C THR A 18 5.31 -2.41 -4.60
N LEU A 19 5.85 -1.72 -3.60
CA LEU A 19 6.02 -0.26 -3.49
C LEU A 19 4.83 0.66 -3.86
N ALA A 20 4.48 1.51 -2.89
CA ALA A 20 3.65 2.71 -3.05
C ALA A 20 2.15 2.45 -3.24
N VAL A 21 1.53 1.87 -2.21
CA VAL A 21 0.11 2.11 -1.99
C VAL A 21 -0.06 3.55 -1.54
N ALA A 22 -0.65 4.34 -2.43
CA ALA A 22 -1.53 5.45 -2.11
C ALA A 22 -2.30 5.10 -0.83
N ALA A 23 -2.25 5.91 0.24
CA ALA A 23 -3.02 5.71 1.50
C ALA A 23 -4.21 4.76 1.28
N ASP A 24 -4.11 3.51 1.79
CA ASP A 24 -4.99 2.42 1.33
C ASP A 24 -6.44 2.91 1.31
N PRO A 25 -7.10 2.88 0.14
CA PRO A 25 -8.43 3.45 0.05
C PRO A 25 -9.38 2.70 0.99
N VAL A 26 -10.27 3.45 1.64
CA VAL A 26 -11.28 2.89 2.55
C VAL A 26 -12.09 1.84 1.81
N GLY A 27 -12.11 0.63 2.35
CA GLY A 27 -12.75 -0.49 1.67
C GLY A 27 -12.18 -1.84 2.07
N ARG A 28 -12.67 -2.88 1.38
CA ARG A 28 -12.22 -4.26 1.52
C ARG A 28 -11.24 -4.60 0.41
N HIS A 29 -10.14 -5.23 0.76
CA HIS A 29 -9.08 -5.58 -0.17
C HIS A 29 -9.17 -7.07 -0.54
N TYR A 30 -8.94 -7.35 -1.81
CA TYR A 30 -8.97 -8.70 -2.37
C TYR A 30 -7.73 -8.94 -3.23
N ASP A 31 -7.23 -10.17 -3.23
CA ASP A 31 -6.15 -10.60 -4.12
C ASP A 31 -6.68 -10.96 -5.52
N ALA A 32 -5.76 -11.36 -6.42
CA ALA A 32 -6.09 -11.73 -7.79
C ALA A 32 -7.09 -12.91 -7.91
N SER A 33 -7.14 -13.78 -6.90
CA SER A 33 -8.09 -14.90 -6.83
C SER A 33 -9.46 -14.51 -6.28
N GLY A 34 -9.61 -13.25 -5.84
CA GLY A 34 -10.82 -12.78 -5.18
C GLY A 34 -10.91 -13.16 -3.70
N ARG A 35 -9.84 -13.68 -3.10
CA ARG A 35 -9.79 -13.94 -1.66
C ARG A 35 -9.68 -12.63 -0.89
N TYR A 36 -10.49 -12.50 0.16
CA TYR A 36 -10.43 -11.36 1.08
C TYR A 36 -9.09 -11.34 1.81
N ILE A 37 -8.45 -10.18 1.76
CA ILE A 37 -7.15 -9.91 2.36
C ILE A 37 -7.27 -8.67 3.22
N GLY A 38 -8.30 -8.52 4.04
CA GLY A 38 -8.38 -7.41 5.00
C GLY A 38 -9.01 -6.12 4.46
N LYS A 39 -8.95 -5.06 5.27
CA LYS A 39 -9.70 -3.83 5.03
C LYS A 39 -9.00 -2.59 5.59
N THR A 40 -9.39 -1.45 5.07
CA THR A 40 -9.10 -0.13 5.65
C THR A 40 -10.40 0.55 6.05
N ASP A 41 -10.47 1.04 7.29
CA ASP A 41 -11.64 1.76 7.80
C ASP A 41 -11.58 3.27 7.52
N ALA A 42 -12.69 3.97 7.77
CA ALA A 42 -12.81 5.41 7.54
C ALA A 42 -11.87 6.27 8.42
N THR A 43 -11.29 5.69 9.46
CA THR A 43 -10.28 6.35 10.32
C THR A 43 -8.86 6.08 9.85
N GLY A 44 -8.70 5.41 8.71
CA GLY A 44 -7.41 5.04 8.13
C GLY A 44 -6.74 3.87 8.83
N ARG A 45 -7.45 3.08 9.66
CA ARG A 45 -6.88 1.88 10.27
C ARG A 45 -6.96 0.70 9.31
N HIS A 46 -5.88 -0.06 9.26
CA HIS A 46 -5.73 -1.25 8.44
C HIS A 46 -5.90 -2.49 9.31
N TYR A 47 -6.64 -3.46 8.79
CA TYR A 47 -6.92 -4.74 9.44
C TYR A 47 -6.63 -5.89 8.49
N ASP A 48 -6.07 -6.97 9.04
CA ASP A 48 -5.86 -8.17 8.27
C ASP A 48 -7.14 -8.97 7.97
N ALA A 49 -7.01 -10.07 7.23
CA ALA A 49 -8.16 -10.92 6.87
C ALA A 49 -8.86 -11.53 8.09
N SER A 50 -8.15 -11.70 9.22
CA SER A 50 -8.71 -12.15 10.50
C SER A 50 -9.27 -11.01 11.35
N GLY A 51 -9.18 -9.76 10.89
CA GLY A 51 -9.65 -8.58 11.61
C GLY A 51 -8.66 -8.05 12.65
N ARG A 52 -7.40 -8.50 12.66
CA ARG A 52 -6.38 -7.95 13.56
C ARG A 52 -5.85 -6.63 13.00
N TYR A 53 -5.70 -5.64 13.88
CA TYR A 53 -5.12 -4.34 13.54
C TYR A 53 -3.63 -4.48 13.16
N ILE A 54 -3.25 -3.93 12.00
CA ILE A 54 -1.88 -4.02 11.47
C ILE A 54 -1.19 -2.67 11.29
N GLY A 55 -1.92 -1.56 11.45
CA GLY A 55 -1.37 -0.22 11.33
C GLY A 55 -2.42 0.80 10.92
N LYS A 56 -1.98 2.04 10.69
CA LYS A 56 -2.86 3.11 10.22
C LYS A 56 -2.15 4.08 9.30
N THR A 57 -2.93 4.77 8.49
CA THR A 57 -2.51 5.98 7.77
C THR A 57 -3.31 7.16 8.29
N ASP A 58 -2.62 8.24 8.71
CA ASP A 58 -3.29 9.46 9.14
C ASP A 58 -3.67 10.38 7.97
N SER A 59 -4.45 11.43 8.26
CA SER A 59 -4.93 12.40 7.27
C SER A 59 -3.80 13.18 6.57
N ASN A 60 -2.60 13.19 7.12
CA ASN A 60 -1.42 13.79 6.50
C ASN A 60 -0.67 12.80 5.62
N GLY A 61 -1.17 11.57 5.45
CA GLY A 61 -0.54 10.50 4.69
C GLY A 61 0.60 9.80 5.43
N ARG A 62 0.78 10.03 6.75
CA ARG A 62 1.80 9.31 7.54
C ARG A 62 1.28 7.94 7.90
N ARG A 63 2.13 6.94 7.72
CA ARG A 63 1.85 5.54 8.00
C ARG A 63 2.51 5.11 9.29
N TYR A 64 1.81 4.29 10.07
CA TYR A 64 2.28 3.73 11.32
C TYR A 64 1.98 2.24 11.37
N ASP A 65 2.88 1.46 11.96
CA ASP A 65 2.63 0.04 12.23
C ASP A 65 1.64 -0.18 13.40
N SER A 66 1.33 -1.44 13.69
CA SER A 66 0.41 -1.81 14.77
C SER A 66 0.88 -1.37 16.17
N SER A 67 2.19 -1.13 16.35
CA SER A 67 2.76 -0.60 17.59
C SER A 67 2.75 0.93 17.65
N GLY A 68 2.31 1.60 16.60
CA GLY A 68 2.29 3.06 16.49
C GLY A 68 3.61 3.67 16.02
N ARG A 69 4.57 2.86 15.56
CA ARG A 69 5.85 3.38 15.03
C ARG A 69 5.66 3.90 13.61
N TYR A 70 6.19 5.09 13.35
CA TYR A 70 6.22 5.67 12.00
C TYR A 70 7.01 4.79 11.01
N VAL A 71 6.38 4.47 9.87
CA VAL A 71 6.98 3.63 8.82
C VAL A 71 7.28 4.40 7.53
N GLY A 72 6.68 5.58 7.36
CA GLY A 72 6.86 6.40 6.17
C GLY A 72 5.65 7.27 5.90
N ARG A 73 5.67 7.98 4.78
CA ARG A 73 4.62 8.92 4.42
C ARG A 73 4.40 8.96 2.93
N GLU A 74 3.20 9.31 2.55
CA GLU A 74 2.88 9.83 1.23
C GLU A 74 2.45 11.29 1.28
N THR A 75 2.89 12.04 0.29
CA THR A 75 2.50 13.43 0.08
C THR A 75 1.25 13.51 -0.79
N THR A 76 0.55 14.65 -0.74
CA THR A 76 -0.65 14.89 -1.53
C THR A 76 -0.42 14.86 -3.04
N ASP A 77 0.82 15.09 -3.50
CA ASP A 77 1.23 14.94 -4.89
C ASP A 77 1.73 13.51 -5.23
N GLY A 78 1.47 12.55 -4.34
CA GLY A 78 1.68 11.12 -4.57
C GLY A 78 3.12 10.64 -4.41
N ARG A 79 4.04 11.44 -3.85
CA ARG A 79 5.41 10.98 -3.54
C ARG A 79 5.45 10.19 -2.25
N ASN A 80 6.19 9.10 -2.28
CA ASN A 80 6.33 8.17 -1.16
C ASN A 80 7.73 8.26 -0.55
N TYR A 81 7.77 8.21 0.78
CA TYR A 81 8.98 8.30 1.59
C TYR A 81 8.98 7.22 2.67
N ASP A 82 10.15 6.65 2.95
CA ASP A 82 10.33 5.72 4.07
C ASP A 82 10.44 6.44 5.42
N LYS A 83 10.55 5.66 6.50
CA LYS A 83 10.70 6.17 7.87
C LYS A 83 11.90 7.12 8.08
N SER A 84 12.92 7.02 7.22
CA SER A 84 14.12 7.87 7.26
C SER A 84 14.00 9.11 6.38
N GLY A 85 12.84 9.31 5.72
CA GLY A 85 12.60 10.43 4.83
C GLY A 85 13.19 10.26 3.43
N ARG A 86 13.63 9.05 3.06
CA ARG A 86 14.16 8.80 1.71
C ARG A 86 13.01 8.50 0.75
N TYR A 87 13.03 9.15 -0.40
CA TYR A 87 12.08 8.91 -1.49
C TYR A 87 12.11 7.44 -1.96
N THR A 88 10.95 6.81 -2.06
CA THR A 88 10.81 5.40 -2.45
C THR A 88 10.09 5.21 -3.79
N GLY A 89 9.33 6.22 -4.25
CA GLY A 89 8.56 6.12 -5.47
C GLY A 89 7.39 7.10 -5.49
N ARG A 90 6.54 6.99 -6.50
CA ARG A 90 5.36 7.86 -6.60
C ARG A 90 4.18 7.18 -7.26
N VAL A 91 2.99 7.65 -6.94
CA VAL A 91 1.76 7.39 -7.66
C VAL A 91 1.32 8.69 -8.32
N ASN A 92 0.94 8.67 -9.59
CA ASN A 92 0.39 9.85 -10.26
C ASN A 92 -1.14 9.87 -10.21
N SER A 93 -1.73 10.99 -10.64
CA SER A 93 -3.18 11.20 -10.69
C SER A 93 -3.95 10.16 -11.52
N ASN A 94 -3.26 9.47 -12.44
CA ASN A 94 -3.85 8.44 -13.30
C ASN A 94 -3.71 7.03 -12.68
N GLY A 95 -3.34 6.96 -11.40
CA GLY A 95 -3.15 5.70 -10.67
C GLY A 95 -1.93 4.90 -11.11
N ARG A 96 -0.97 5.48 -11.84
CA ARG A 96 0.27 4.79 -12.24
C ARG A 96 1.33 4.90 -11.16
N GLU A 97 1.95 3.78 -10.86
CA GLU A 97 2.95 3.63 -9.80
C GLU A 97 4.35 3.54 -10.42
N TYR A 98 5.30 4.23 -9.79
CA TYR A 98 6.69 4.28 -10.20
C TYR A 98 7.61 4.08 -9.00
N ASP A 99 8.72 3.38 -9.20
CA ASP A 99 9.77 3.25 -8.19
C ASP A 99 10.59 4.54 -8.02
N ARG A 100 11.55 4.51 -7.08
CA ARG A 100 12.48 5.62 -6.82
C ARG A 100 13.28 6.04 -8.06
N SER A 101 13.59 5.12 -8.97
CA SER A 101 14.34 5.37 -10.19
C SER A 101 13.44 5.87 -11.34
N GLY A 102 12.12 5.90 -11.13
CA GLY A 102 11.14 6.32 -12.11
C GLY A 102 10.69 5.21 -13.07
N HIS A 103 11.00 3.94 -12.79
CA HIS A 103 10.48 2.84 -13.57
C HIS A 103 9.02 2.57 -13.20
N TYR A 104 8.17 2.38 -14.20
CA TYR A 104 6.78 1.98 -14.03
C TYR A 104 6.72 0.58 -13.41
N ILE A 105 5.94 0.41 -12.34
CA ILE A 105 5.83 -0.87 -11.58
C ILE A 105 4.40 -1.44 -11.54
N GLY A 106 3.39 -0.62 -11.81
CA GLY A 106 2.00 -1.05 -11.75
C GLY A 106 1.03 0.10 -11.88
N ARG A 107 -0.26 -0.22 -11.84
CA ARG A 107 -1.32 0.77 -11.83
C ARG A 107 -2.55 0.31 -11.08
N SER A 108 -3.31 1.28 -10.60
CA SER A 108 -4.65 1.12 -10.09
C SER A 108 -5.65 1.89 -10.98
N ASP A 109 -6.85 1.35 -11.17
CA ASP A 109 -7.94 2.05 -11.88
C ASP A 109 -9.01 2.60 -10.92
N ALA A 110 -9.91 3.43 -11.45
CA ALA A 110 -10.97 4.09 -10.67
C ALA A 110 -11.98 3.11 -10.06
N ASN A 111 -12.02 1.85 -10.52
CA ASN A 111 -12.86 0.81 -9.94
C ASN A 111 -12.11 0.01 -8.86
N GLY A 112 -10.96 0.51 -8.41
CA GLY A 112 -10.14 -0.11 -7.37
C GLY A 112 -9.37 -1.34 -7.83
N ARG A 113 -9.31 -1.66 -9.14
CA ARG A 113 -8.54 -2.80 -9.63
C ARG A 113 -7.06 -2.44 -9.76
N ARG A 114 -6.19 -3.38 -9.42
CA ARG A 114 -4.74 -3.24 -9.41
C ARG A 114 -4.10 -4.18 -10.42
N TYR A 115 -3.05 -3.70 -11.07
CA TYR A 115 -2.31 -4.43 -12.09
C TYR A 115 -0.81 -4.23 -11.92
N ASP A 116 -0.03 -5.27 -12.18
CA ASP A 116 1.44 -5.15 -12.19
C ASP A 116 1.96 -4.44 -13.47
N ARG A 117 3.28 -4.27 -13.56
CA ARG A 117 3.96 -3.66 -14.70
C ARG A 117 3.61 -4.30 -16.05
N SER A 118 3.34 -5.61 -16.07
CA SER A 118 2.98 -6.35 -17.29
C SER A 118 1.50 -6.20 -17.67
N GLY A 119 0.69 -5.57 -16.81
CA GLY A 119 -0.74 -5.42 -16.99
C GLY A 119 -1.56 -6.58 -16.43
N ARG A 120 -0.94 -7.55 -15.74
CA ARG A 120 -1.66 -8.64 -15.10
C ARG A 120 -2.38 -8.15 -13.86
N TYR A 121 -3.63 -8.55 -13.70
CA TYR A 121 -4.45 -8.24 -12.53
C TYR A 121 -3.86 -8.85 -11.25
N THR A 122 -3.75 -8.05 -10.19
CA THR A 122 -3.13 -8.43 -8.91
C THR A 122 -4.11 -8.39 -7.73
N GLY A 123 -5.26 -7.76 -7.91
CA GLY A 123 -6.30 -7.68 -6.88
C GLY A 123 -7.14 -6.42 -7.02
N ARG A 124 -8.03 -6.20 -6.06
CA ARG A 124 -8.90 -5.03 -6.06
C ARG A 124 -9.20 -4.51 -4.66
N THR A 125 -9.71 -3.29 -4.59
CA THR A 125 -10.39 -2.75 -3.42
C THR A 125 -11.85 -2.50 -3.75
N ASP A 126 -12.74 -3.07 -2.95
CA ASP A 126 -14.16 -2.76 -2.97
C ASP A 126 -14.38 -1.59 -2.00
N PHE A 127 -14.57 -0.39 -2.55
CA PHE A 127 -14.71 0.84 -1.76
C PHE A 127 -15.94 0.78 -0.86
N ALA A 128 -15.83 1.31 0.35
CA ALA A 128 -17.00 1.51 1.19
C ALA A 128 -17.83 2.68 0.62
N HIS A 129 -19.14 2.48 0.45
CA HIS A 129 -20.11 3.54 0.16
C HIS A 129 -20.45 4.32 1.43
#